data_AF-A0A3A4JWX9-F1
#
_entry.id   AF-A0A3A4JWX9-F1
#
_cell.length_a   1.000
_cell.length_b   1.000
_cell.length_c   1.000
_cell.angle_alpha   90.00
_cell.angle_beta   90.00
_cell.angle_gamma   90.00
#
_symmetry.space_group_name_H-M   'P 1'
#
loop_
_entity.id
_entity.type
_entity.pdbx_description
1 polymer ?
#
loop_
_entity_poly.entity_id
_entity_poly.type
_entity_poly.pdbx_seq_one_letter_code
_entity_poly.pdbx_strand_id
1 'polypeptide(L)'
;MFGLGHWELIIILVIVLVVFGAGKLPTVGSALGKGIRNFKGSLKGEDDSPEGKTLDEKQKAALPRQSEDKSEKSSSKAENKEED
;
A
#
# COMPACT_ATOMS: atom_id res chain seq x y z
N MET A 1 3.64 -41.91 8.40
CA MET A 1 4.31 -40.64 8.76
C MET A 1 3.31 -39.54 8.47
N PHE A 2 2.92 -38.76 9.49
CA PHE A 2 1.81 -37.79 9.45
C PHE A 2 1.87 -36.90 8.21
N GLY A 3 1.09 -37.27 7.19
CA GLY A 3 0.86 -36.44 6.02
C GLY A 3 -0.13 -35.38 6.47
N LEU A 4 0.37 -34.30 7.06
CA LEU A 4 -0.44 -33.12 7.35
C LEU A 4 -1.00 -32.62 6.02
N GLY A 5 -2.24 -32.98 5.75
CA GLY A 5 -2.95 -32.56 4.57
C GLY A 5 -3.22 -31.07 4.61
N HIS A 6 -3.54 -30.52 3.45
CA HIS A 6 -4.03 -29.13 3.34
C HIS A 6 -5.20 -28.87 4.30
N TRP A 7 -6.04 -29.89 4.55
CA TRP A 7 -7.16 -29.81 5.47
C TRP A 7 -6.75 -29.64 6.93
N GLU A 8 -5.79 -30.43 7.42
CA GLU A 8 -5.27 -30.27 8.78
C GLU A 8 -4.59 -28.91 9.00
N LEU A 9 -3.84 -28.40 8.01
CA LEU A 9 -3.26 -27.05 8.10
C LEU A 9 -4.33 -25.96 8.20
N ILE A 10 -5.44 -26.09 7.47
CA ILE A 10 -6.57 -25.15 7.56
C ILE A 10 -7.19 -25.19 8.96
N ILE A 11 -7.39 -26.39 9.54
CA ILE A 11 -7.95 -26.53 10.90
C ILE A 11 -7.05 -25.84 11.92
N ILE A 12 -5.73 -26.06 11.85
CA ILE A 12 -4.78 -25.41 12.75
C ILE A 12 -4.81 -23.88 12.56
N LEU A 13 -4.86 -23.40 11.32
CA LEU A 13 -4.96 -21.97 11.02
C LEU A 13 -6.20 -21.33 11.65
N VAL A 14 -7.35 -22.01 11.58
CA VAL A 14 -8.60 -21.53 12.21
C VAL A 14 -8.44 -21.44 13.73
N ILE A 15 -7.83 -22.43 14.38
CA ILE A 15 -7.59 -22.40 15.83
C ILE A 15 -6.70 -21.21 16.20
N VAL A 16 -5.61 -20.98 15.46
CA VAL A 16 -4.72 -19.82 15.67
C VAL A 16 -5.48 -18.51 15.47
N LEU A 17 -6.33 -18.40 14.44
CA LEU A 17 -7.16 -17.23 14.20
C LEU A 17 -8.16 -16.97 15.34
N VAL A 18 -8.69 -18.00 15.98
CA VAL A 18 -9.59 -17.87 17.13
C VAL A 18 -8.84 -17.39 18.37
N VAL A 19 -7.65 -17.93 18.64
CA VAL A 19 -6.84 -17.56 19.82
C VAL A 19 -6.23 -16.17 19.68
N PHE A 20 -5.64 -15.85 18.53
CA PHE A 20 -4.94 -14.60 18.30
C PHE A 20 -5.85 -13.50 17.70
N GLY A 21 -6.96 -13.88 17.07
CA GLY A 21 -7.84 -12.98 16.32
C GLY A 21 -7.38 -12.74 14.88
N ALA A 22 -8.34 -12.61 13.95
CA ALA A 22 -8.07 -12.38 12.53
C ALA A 22 -7.31 -11.07 12.22
N GLY A 23 -7.37 -10.07 13.11
CA GLY A 23 -6.67 -8.80 12.92
C GLY A 23 -5.20 -8.81 13.33
N LYS A 24 -4.77 -9.70 14.23
CA LYS A 24 -3.40 -9.67 14.78
C LYS A 24 -2.39 -10.37 13.87
N LEU A 25 -2.80 -11.49 13.26
CA LEU A 25 -1.99 -12.24 12.30
C LEU A 25 -1.46 -11.39 11.12
N PRO A 26 -2.29 -10.60 10.40
CA PRO A 26 -1.80 -9.78 9.30
C PRO A 26 -0.89 -8.64 9.76
N THR A 27 -1.11 -8.05 10.95
CA THR A 27 -0.22 -7.01 11.49
C THR A 27 1.17 -7.57 11.80
N VAL A 28 1.25 -8.71 12.48
CA VAL A 28 2.52 -9.38 12.79
C VAL A 28 3.19 -9.89 11.51
N GLY A 29 2.42 -10.50 10.60
CA GLY A 29 2.92 -10.96 9.31
C GLY A 29 3.45 -9.84 8.43
N SER A 30 2.82 -8.65 8.45
CA SER A 30 3.29 -7.47 7.71
C SER A 30 4.61 -6.95 8.27
N ALA A 31 4.78 -6.90 9.59
CA ALA A 31 6.03 -6.49 10.23
C ALA A 31 7.16 -7.50 9.96
N LEU A 32 6.86 -8.79 10.14
CA LEU A 32 7.81 -9.88 9.86
C LEU A 32 8.19 -9.93 8.38
N GLY A 33 7.22 -9.78 7.48
CA GLY A 33 7.43 -9.79 6.03
C GLY A 33 8.30 -8.64 5.55
N LYS A 34 8.13 -7.44 6.11
CA LYS A 34 9.04 -6.31 5.85
C LYS A 34 10.46 -6.64 6.34
N GLY A 35 10.61 -7.21 7.54
CA GLY A 35 11.91 -7.63 8.07
C GLY A 35 12.61 -8.66 7.19
N ILE A 36 11.89 -9.70 6.77
CA ILE A 36 12.40 -10.75 5.87
C ILE A 36 12.75 -10.17 4.50
N ARG A 37 11.95 -9.24 3.96
CA ARG A 37 12.22 -8.61 2.67
C ARG A 37 13.47 -7.75 2.69
N ASN A 38 13.66 -6.95 3.74
CA ASN A 38 14.89 -6.19 3.95
C ASN A 38 16.09 -7.12 4.13
N PHE A 39 15.96 -8.16 4.96
CA PHE A 39 17.01 -9.16 5.17
C PHE A 39 17.42 -9.85 3.86
N LYS A 40 16.44 -10.26 3.05
CA LYS A 40 16.69 -10.88 1.74
C LYS A 40 17.29 -9.88 0.75
N GLY A 41 16.90 -8.61 0.79
CA GLY A 41 17.48 -7.54 -0.02
C GLY A 41 18.96 -7.33 0.28
N SER A 42 19.32 -7.23 1.57
CA SER A 42 20.73 -7.11 2.00
C SER A 42 21.58 -8.32 1.63
N LEU A 43 21.01 -9.53 1.66
CA LEU A 43 21.71 -10.75 1.23
C LEU A 43 21.90 -10.85 -0.29
N LYS A 44 21.07 -10.17 -1.08
CA LYS A 44 21.03 -10.31 -2.55
C LYS A 44 21.81 -9.21 -3.29
N GLY A 45 22.48 -8.32 -2.56
CA GLY A 45 23.18 -7.16 -3.12
C GLY A 45 22.22 -6.01 -3.39
N GLU A 46 22.64 -4.81 -3.01
CA GLU A 46 21.88 -3.57 -2.88
C GLU A 46 21.42 -2.96 -4.22
N ASP A 47 20.64 -3.67 -5.03
CA ASP A 47 20.15 -3.13 -6.32
C ASP A 47 18.68 -3.47 -6.65
N ASP A 48 17.94 -4.14 -5.76
CA ASP A 48 16.58 -4.66 -6.08
C ASP A 48 15.55 -4.38 -4.97
N SER A 49 15.62 -3.20 -4.34
CA SER A 49 14.63 -2.76 -3.34
C SER A 49 13.57 -1.86 -3.96
N PRO A 50 12.35 -2.35 -4.27
CA PRO A 50 11.21 -1.47 -4.40
C PRO A 50 10.84 -0.97 -3.00
N GLU A 51 11.11 0.31 -2.74
CA GLU A 51 10.63 1.02 -1.55
C GLU A 51 9.11 0.80 -1.40
N GLY A 52 8.75 0.04 -0.38
CA GLY A 52 7.36 -0.32 -0.11
C GLY A 52 6.59 0.90 0.37
N LYS A 53 5.78 1.49 -0.52
CA LYS A 53 4.72 2.45 -0.17
C LYS A 53 3.91 1.89 1.00
N THR A 54 4.01 2.54 2.13
CA THR A 54 3.23 2.27 3.33
C THR A 54 1.76 2.53 3.03
N LEU A 55 0.95 1.48 2.93
CA LEU A 55 -0.50 1.58 2.97
C LEU A 55 -0.90 1.88 4.42
N ASP A 56 -0.79 3.14 4.81
CA ASP A 56 -1.49 3.72 5.96
C ASP A 56 -2.60 4.62 5.40
N GLU A 57 -3.66 4.01 4.90
CA GLU A 57 -4.89 4.70 4.48
C GLU A 57 -5.97 4.47 5.54
N LYS A 58 -5.73 4.91 6.79
CA LYS A 58 -6.84 5.06 7.72
C LYS A 58 -6.60 6.07 8.84
N GLN A 59 -6.36 7.33 8.48
CA GLN A 59 -6.67 8.46 9.37
C GLN A 59 -6.78 9.78 8.58
N LYS A 60 -8.01 10.13 8.18
CA LYS A 60 -8.63 11.47 8.31
C LYS A 60 -9.99 11.50 7.63
N ALA A 61 -11.03 11.18 8.41
CA ALA A 61 -12.35 11.74 8.19
C ALA A 61 -12.38 13.14 8.82
N ALA A 62 -12.34 14.20 8.00
CA ALA A 62 -12.89 15.53 8.28
C ALA A 62 -12.70 16.43 7.03
N LEU A 63 -13.76 16.66 6.26
CA LEU A 63 -13.85 17.82 5.35
C LEU A 63 -13.83 19.11 6.21
N PRO A 64 -13.22 20.24 5.78
CA PRO A 64 -13.83 21.07 4.72
C PRO A 64 -12.88 21.93 3.85
N ARG A 65 -13.39 22.23 2.63
CA ARG A 65 -13.29 23.51 1.88
C ARG A 65 -11.97 23.95 1.20
N GLN A 66 -12.22 24.43 -0.02
CA GLN A 66 -11.53 25.49 -0.75
C GLN A 66 -10.17 25.21 -1.40
N SER A 67 -10.23 24.98 -2.72
CA SER A 67 -9.40 25.71 -3.68
C SER A 67 -10.00 25.56 -5.08
N GLU A 68 -11.09 26.28 -5.33
CA GLU A 68 -11.27 26.95 -6.63
C GLU A 68 -10.23 28.05 -6.67
N ASP A 69 -9.15 27.85 -7.43
CA ASP A 69 -8.38 28.94 -8.03
C ASP A 69 -7.70 28.38 -9.28
N LYS A 70 -8.48 28.33 -10.36
CA LYS A 70 -7.98 28.01 -11.71
C LYS A 70 -7.61 29.34 -12.36
N SER A 71 -6.60 30.01 -11.80
CA SER A 71 -5.94 31.16 -12.41
C SER A 71 -5.15 30.69 -13.63
N GLU A 72 -5.80 30.83 -14.79
CA GLU A 72 -5.28 31.57 -15.94
C GLU A 72 -3.77 31.50 -16.18
N LYS A 73 -3.33 30.64 -17.11
CA LYS A 73 -2.34 30.97 -18.16
C LYS A 73 -2.15 29.81 -19.14
N SER A 74 -2.85 29.82 -20.27
CA SER A 74 -2.40 29.25 -21.57
C SER A 74 -3.59 29.07 -22.50
N SER A 75 -3.93 30.13 -23.23
CA SER A 75 -4.61 30.16 -24.53
C SER A 75 -5.05 31.62 -24.67
N SER A 76 -4.39 32.47 -25.46
CA SER A 76 -4.58 32.47 -26.90
C SER A 76 -3.46 33.28 -27.58
N LYS A 77 -2.68 32.61 -28.43
CA LYS A 77 -1.85 33.21 -29.48
C LYS A 77 -2.26 32.57 -30.81
N ALA A 78 -3.35 33.09 -31.35
CA ALA A 78 -3.90 32.93 -32.70
C ALA A 78 -5.10 33.89 -32.67
N GLU A 79 -5.35 34.80 -33.60
CA GLU A 79 -4.96 34.91 -34.99
C GLU A 79 -5.26 36.35 -35.42
N ASN A 80 -4.53 36.79 -36.44
CA ASN A 80 -4.56 38.09 -37.08
C ASN A 80 -5.92 38.45 -37.74
N LYS A 81 -6.43 39.69 -37.56
CA LYS A 81 -6.96 40.54 -38.65
C LYS A 81 -7.51 41.88 -38.14
N GLU A 82 -6.94 42.96 -38.70
CA GLU A 82 -7.60 44.12 -39.34
C GLU A 82 -8.76 44.79 -38.57
N GLU A 83 -8.53 46.01 -38.07
CA GLU A 83 -8.78 47.30 -38.76
C GLU A 83 -10.27 47.69 -38.75
N ASP A 84 -10.63 48.57 -37.82
CA ASP A 84 -11.31 49.86 -38.04
C ASP A 84 -11.25 50.70 -36.73
#